data_AF-A0AAU9DC43-F1
#
_entry.id   AF-A0AAU9DC43-F1
#
_cell.length_a   1.000
_cell.length_b   1.000
_cell.length_c   1.000
_cell.angle_alpha   90.00
_cell.angle_beta   90.00
_cell.angle_gamma   90.00
#
_symmetry.space_group_name_H-M   'P 1'
#
loop_
_entity.id
_entity.type
_entity.pdbx_description
1 polymer ?
#
loop_
_entity_poly.entity_id
_entity_poly.type
_entity_poly.pdbx_seq_one_letter_code
_entity_poly.pdbx_strand_id
1 'polypeptide(L)'
;MKRILMLIICFQIIFIFSFGDDGFENYKKNSNKEYQTYKKNIEKEFKNYEKIQKEEFENYKKNILKNWKNPKVSSAKIFVEYDNKYSERKIVDFEKGEITIEKIVDKSRDEKTIKKDLAKSFSKLILEDTNTAFNRNEYLKNTEKRLNKKIKSPISFPIITDIYLKKGEKNIKKVSEIVIDKVKRNKLKMEKSKIKGKKRVIIKIKLPKNYKNKKALMYSKYIKKYSEKEKIKESLVYAIIQSESDFNPMSTSYVPAYGLMQIVPKSAGADATKKLYGKVKILTPKELYNAPKNIEIGAAYMNVLYYRYLRKINNLESRMYCTIAAYNTGAGNVSKAFIGNTHISRAIIKINKMSPKKVYNRLIKKLPYKETREYLKRVSIRERKWREVIK
;
A
#
# COMPACT_ATOMS: atom_id res chain seq x y z
N MET A 1 40.52 41.27 5.94
CA MET A 1 41.97 41.14 5.67
C MET A 1 42.64 41.04 7.04
N LYS A 2 43.15 39.90 7.51
CA LYS A 2 44.27 39.11 6.96
C LYS A 2 43.94 37.61 6.85
N ARG A 3 44.57 37.03 5.84
CA ARG A 3 44.47 35.68 5.27
C ARG A 3 45.34 34.68 6.05
N ILE A 4 44.86 33.43 6.20
CA ILE A 4 45.41 32.17 5.66
C ILE A 4 46.68 31.65 6.36
N LEU A 5 46.59 30.45 6.98
CA LEU A 5 47.44 29.31 6.60
C LEU A 5 46.81 27.97 7.01
N MET A 6 46.72 27.09 6.02
CA MET A 6 46.44 25.66 6.09
C MET A 6 47.81 24.96 6.08
N LEU A 7 48.09 23.99 6.99
CA LEU A 7 48.79 22.72 6.72
C LEU A 7 49.29 22.01 8.02
N ILE A 8 48.83 20.75 8.17
CA ILE A 8 49.57 19.51 8.48
C ILE A 8 50.61 19.53 9.62
N ILE A 9 50.32 18.80 10.72
CA ILE A 9 51.30 17.87 11.32
C ILE A 9 50.61 16.53 11.60
N CYS A 10 51.14 15.52 10.93
CA CYS A 10 50.98 14.09 11.13
C CYS A 10 52.01 13.64 12.18
N PHE A 11 51.82 12.47 12.81
CA PHE A 11 52.66 11.82 13.85
C PHE A 11 52.45 12.40 15.26
N GLN A 12 52.22 11.66 16.34
CA GLN A 12 52.37 10.24 16.66
C GLN A 12 51.58 9.98 17.95
N ILE A 13 50.61 9.07 17.94
CA ILE A 13 50.36 8.23 19.12
C ILE A 13 50.62 6.80 18.67
N ILE A 14 51.90 6.45 18.77
CA ILE A 14 52.32 5.08 19.03
C ILE A 14 51.80 4.77 20.43
N PHE A 15 50.58 4.25 20.51
CA PHE A 15 50.25 3.30 21.57
C PHE A 15 50.39 1.93 20.93
N ILE A 16 51.43 1.22 21.34
CA ILE A 16 51.61 -0.20 21.08
C ILE A 16 50.40 -0.90 21.67
N PHE A 17 49.39 -1.14 20.85
CA PHE A 17 48.53 -2.29 21.06
C PHE A 17 49.04 -3.37 20.14
N SER A 18 49.75 -4.33 20.72
CA SER A 18 49.77 -5.71 20.24
C SER A 18 48.35 -6.27 20.25
N PHE A 19 47.47 -5.77 19.38
CA PHE A 19 46.33 -6.56 18.94
C PHE A 19 46.87 -7.42 17.81
N GLY A 20 47.23 -8.67 18.12
CA GLY A 20 47.56 -9.65 17.09
C GLY A 20 46.42 -9.78 16.07
N ASP A 21 46.69 -10.42 14.93
CA ASP A 21 45.68 -10.74 13.91
C ASP A 21 44.39 -11.32 14.53
N ASP A 22 44.53 -12.05 15.64
CA ASP A 22 43.45 -12.59 16.48
C ASP A 22 42.44 -11.53 16.99
N GLY A 23 42.86 -10.30 17.28
CA GLY A 23 41.97 -9.23 17.77
C GLY A 23 41.04 -8.69 16.68
N PHE A 24 41.57 -8.51 15.47
CA PHE A 24 40.80 -8.09 14.30
C PHE A 24 39.93 -9.23 13.75
N GLU A 25 40.46 -10.46 13.70
CA GLU A 25 39.72 -11.69 13.39
C GLU A 25 38.55 -11.90 14.38
N ASN A 26 38.78 -11.76 15.68
CA ASN A 26 37.73 -11.87 16.70
C ASN A 26 36.69 -10.75 16.60
N TYR A 27 37.10 -9.50 16.33
CA TYR A 27 36.18 -8.40 16.06
C TYR A 27 35.28 -8.70 14.85
N LYS A 28 35.87 -9.18 13.75
CA LYS A 28 35.14 -9.57 12.53
C LYS A 28 34.20 -10.75 12.78
N LYS A 29 34.63 -11.75 13.56
CA LYS A 29 33.83 -12.93 13.93
C LYS A 29 32.67 -12.57 14.86
N ASN A 30 32.91 -11.72 15.86
CA ASN A 30 31.88 -11.23 16.78
C ASN A 30 30.86 -10.35 16.06
N SER A 31 31.31 -9.41 15.22
CA SER A 31 30.45 -8.60 14.36
C SER A 31 29.59 -9.46 13.41
N ASN A 32 30.18 -10.52 12.83
CA ASN A 32 29.42 -11.48 12.03
C ASN A 32 28.40 -12.26 12.85
N LYS A 33 28.74 -12.72 14.06
CA LYS A 33 27.82 -13.46 14.95
C LYS A 33 26.64 -12.59 15.39
N GLU A 34 26.89 -11.34 15.75
CA GLU A 34 25.87 -10.34 16.08
C GLU A 34 24.94 -10.09 14.89
N TYR A 35 25.50 -9.90 13.68
CA TYR A 35 24.72 -9.72 12.46
C TYR A 35 23.84 -10.94 12.14
N GLN A 36 24.36 -12.17 12.27
CA GLN A 36 23.57 -13.38 12.08
C GLN A 36 22.45 -13.51 13.11
N THR A 37 22.72 -13.15 14.36
CA THR A 37 21.73 -13.13 15.44
C THR A 37 20.63 -12.12 15.16
N TYR A 38 21.00 -10.90 14.76
CA TYR A 38 20.09 -9.85 14.32
C TYR A 38 19.19 -10.34 13.17
N LYS A 39 19.76 -10.97 12.14
CA LYS A 39 19.02 -11.50 11.00
C LYS A 39 18.02 -12.59 11.42
N LYS A 40 18.44 -13.54 12.27
CA LYS A 40 17.58 -14.59 12.81
C LYS A 40 16.40 -14.02 13.61
N ASN A 41 16.65 -13.00 14.43
CA ASN A 41 15.61 -12.34 15.23
C ASN A 41 14.57 -11.66 14.33
N ILE A 42 15.00 -10.90 13.32
CA ILE A 42 14.11 -10.26 12.35
C ILE A 42 13.27 -11.31 11.59
N GLU A 43 13.88 -12.41 11.17
CA GLU A 43 13.14 -13.49 10.49
C GLU A 43 12.09 -14.13 11.41
N LYS A 44 12.42 -14.38 12.68
CA LYS A 44 11.48 -14.90 13.69
C LYS A 44 10.30 -13.94 13.89
N GLU A 45 10.57 -12.64 13.99
CA GLU A 45 9.50 -11.65 14.14
C GLU A 45 8.58 -11.60 12.90
N PHE A 46 9.12 -11.67 11.68
CA PHE A 46 8.31 -11.73 10.46
C PHE A 46 7.47 -13.00 10.38
N LYS A 47 8.02 -14.16 10.77
CA LYS A 47 7.26 -15.43 10.83
C LYS A 47 6.10 -15.32 11.81
N ASN A 48 6.33 -14.72 12.99
CA ASN A 48 5.26 -14.49 13.97
C ASN A 48 4.19 -13.54 13.43
N TYR A 49 4.61 -12.46 12.77
CA TYR A 49 3.71 -11.50 12.13
C TYR A 49 2.82 -12.16 11.05
N GLU A 50 3.41 -12.96 10.15
CA GLU A 50 2.69 -13.71 9.12
C GLU A 50 1.71 -14.72 9.74
N LYS A 51 2.11 -15.40 10.82
CA LYS A 51 1.25 -16.34 11.56
C LYS A 51 0.03 -15.65 12.15
N ILE A 52 0.23 -14.57 12.93
CA ILE A 52 -0.86 -13.81 13.55
C ILE A 52 -1.88 -13.38 12.50
N GLN A 53 -1.42 -12.82 11.39
CA GLN A 53 -2.33 -12.39 10.35
C GLN A 53 -3.14 -13.49 9.72
N LYS A 54 -2.49 -14.62 9.40
CA LYS A 54 -3.16 -15.77 8.81
C LYS A 54 -4.28 -16.25 9.72
N GLU A 55 -4.00 -16.39 11.01
CA GLU A 55 -4.99 -16.81 12.02
C GLU A 55 -6.15 -15.82 12.15
N GLU A 56 -5.87 -14.53 12.33
CA GLU A 56 -6.92 -13.51 12.47
C GLU A 56 -7.76 -13.36 11.19
N PHE A 57 -7.14 -13.50 10.02
CA PHE A 57 -7.85 -13.40 8.74
C PHE A 57 -8.78 -14.60 8.50
N GLU A 58 -8.34 -15.81 8.85
CA GLU A 58 -9.20 -17.00 8.77
C GLU A 58 -10.35 -16.93 9.77
N ASN A 59 -10.13 -16.42 10.99
CA ASN A 59 -11.20 -16.18 11.96
C ASN A 59 -12.22 -15.15 11.44
N TYR A 60 -11.75 -14.06 10.85
CA TYR A 60 -12.60 -13.05 10.23
C TYR A 60 -13.44 -13.62 9.09
N LYS A 61 -12.86 -14.42 8.19
CA LYS A 61 -13.61 -15.12 7.15
C LYS A 61 -14.66 -16.06 7.72
N LYS A 62 -14.34 -16.84 8.76
CA LYS A 62 -15.30 -17.73 9.44
C LYS A 62 -16.50 -16.95 9.97
N ASN A 63 -16.28 -15.78 10.58
CA ASN A 63 -17.37 -14.93 11.07
C ASN A 63 -18.26 -14.41 9.93
N ILE A 64 -17.66 -13.96 8.82
CA ILE A 64 -18.43 -13.57 7.62
C ILE A 64 -19.26 -14.74 7.08
N LEU A 65 -18.67 -15.93 7.00
CA LEU A 65 -19.31 -17.12 6.46
C LEU A 65 -20.55 -17.56 7.24
N LYS A 66 -20.72 -17.16 8.51
CA LYS A 66 -21.95 -17.42 9.27
C LYS A 66 -23.19 -16.86 8.56
N ASN A 67 -23.10 -15.65 8.01
CA ASN A 67 -24.23 -14.95 7.38
C ASN A 67 -24.18 -14.95 5.85
N TRP A 68 -23.01 -15.11 5.24
CA TRP A 68 -22.81 -14.93 3.80
C TRP A 68 -22.31 -16.21 3.13
N LYS A 69 -22.92 -16.60 2.00
CA LYS A 69 -22.41 -17.72 1.16
C LYS A 69 -21.04 -17.40 0.56
N ASN A 70 -20.88 -16.17 0.08
CA ASN A 70 -19.67 -15.69 -0.59
C ASN A 70 -19.03 -14.59 0.27
N PRO A 71 -17.97 -14.89 1.04
CA PRO A 71 -17.28 -13.88 1.83
C PRO A 71 -16.63 -12.87 0.89
N LYS A 72 -16.76 -11.59 1.22
CA LYS A 72 -16.07 -10.50 0.53
C LYS A 72 -15.11 -9.89 1.53
N VAL A 73 -13.89 -9.64 1.10
CA VAL A 73 -12.85 -9.02 1.92
C VAL A 73 -12.23 -7.89 1.12
N SER A 74 -11.69 -6.89 1.81
CA SER A 74 -10.96 -5.82 1.14
C SER A 74 -9.83 -6.38 0.28
N SER A 75 -9.58 -5.72 -0.83
CA SER A 75 -8.43 -5.93 -1.70
C SER A 75 -7.80 -4.58 -2.05
N ALA A 76 -6.82 -4.54 -2.94
CA ALA A 76 -6.04 -3.34 -3.14
C ALA A 76 -6.92 -2.16 -3.62
N LYS A 77 -7.86 -2.44 -4.52
CA LYS A 77 -8.77 -1.43 -5.10
C LYS A 77 -10.22 -1.54 -4.60
N ILE A 78 -10.49 -2.48 -3.69
CA ILE A 78 -11.84 -2.70 -3.15
C ILE A 78 -11.80 -2.58 -1.64
N PHE A 79 -12.54 -1.61 -1.11
CA PHE A 79 -12.80 -1.51 0.32
C PHE A 79 -14.08 -2.29 0.67
N VAL A 80 -14.03 -3.13 1.70
CA VAL A 80 -15.18 -3.84 2.25
C VAL A 80 -15.27 -3.57 3.75
N GLU A 81 -16.42 -3.08 4.20
CA GLU A 81 -16.74 -2.90 5.61
C GLU A 81 -18.00 -3.68 5.96
N TYR A 82 -17.93 -4.49 7.02
CA TYR A 82 -19.09 -5.15 7.62
C TYR A 82 -19.57 -4.39 8.85
N ASP A 83 -20.85 -4.50 9.19
CA ASP A 83 -21.32 -4.13 10.51
C ASP A 83 -20.89 -5.18 11.56
N ASN A 84 -20.98 -4.82 12.85
CA ASN A 84 -20.55 -5.70 13.95
C ASN A 84 -21.29 -7.05 13.98
N LYS A 85 -22.50 -7.12 13.41
CA LYS A 85 -23.30 -8.36 13.34
C LYS A 85 -23.07 -9.16 12.06
N TYR A 86 -22.19 -8.69 11.16
CA TYR A 86 -21.99 -9.25 9.83
C TYR A 86 -23.30 -9.42 9.05
N SER A 87 -24.31 -8.58 9.31
CA SER A 87 -25.63 -8.61 8.65
C SER A 87 -25.69 -7.66 7.46
N GLU A 88 -24.72 -6.76 7.35
CA GLU A 88 -24.57 -5.76 6.30
C GLU A 88 -23.12 -5.71 5.82
N ARG A 89 -22.92 -5.42 4.54
CA ARG A 89 -21.61 -5.04 4.01
C ARG A 89 -21.72 -3.86 3.04
N LYS A 90 -20.73 -2.98 3.12
CA LYS A 90 -20.53 -1.84 2.23
C LYS A 90 -19.25 -2.07 1.46
N ILE A 91 -19.34 -1.99 0.14
CA ILE A 91 -18.25 -2.30 -0.78
C ILE A 91 -18.02 -1.05 -1.63
N VAL A 92 -16.79 -0.57 -1.70
CA VAL A 92 -16.37 0.50 -2.61
C VAL A 92 -15.33 -0.06 -3.57
N ASP A 93 -15.68 -0.17 -4.84
CA ASP A 93 -14.77 -0.54 -5.92
C ASP A 93 -14.19 0.76 -6.52
N PHE A 94 -12.97 1.11 -6.10
CA PHE A 94 -12.29 2.32 -6.56
C PHE A 94 -11.79 2.21 -8.00
N GLU A 95 -11.68 0.99 -8.55
CA GLU A 95 -11.31 0.80 -9.95
C GLU A 95 -12.49 1.12 -10.87
N LYS A 96 -13.65 0.54 -10.56
CA LYS A 96 -14.90 0.67 -11.34
C LYS A 96 -15.72 1.91 -11.01
N GLY A 97 -15.47 2.52 -9.87
CA GLY A 97 -16.22 3.68 -9.39
C GLY A 97 -17.66 3.31 -9.00
N GLU A 98 -17.82 2.20 -8.28
CA GLU A 98 -19.13 1.69 -7.83
C GLU A 98 -19.11 1.42 -6.32
N ILE A 99 -20.18 1.85 -5.64
CA ILE A 99 -20.51 1.45 -4.28
C ILE A 99 -21.58 0.38 -4.36
N THR A 100 -21.42 -0.71 -3.61
CA THR A 100 -22.47 -1.71 -3.38
C THR A 100 -22.75 -1.79 -1.89
N ILE A 101 -24.01 -1.62 -1.49
CA ILE A 101 -24.46 -1.86 -0.11
C ILE A 101 -25.38 -3.06 -0.13
N GLU A 102 -25.03 -4.09 0.63
CA GLU A 102 -25.82 -5.30 0.78
C GLU A 102 -26.24 -5.48 2.24
N LYS A 103 -27.51 -5.83 2.46
CA LYS A 103 -28.05 -6.07 3.80
C LYS A 103 -28.90 -7.34 3.81
N ILE A 104 -28.82 -8.11 4.89
CA ILE A 104 -29.69 -9.24 5.16
C ILE A 104 -30.84 -8.75 6.05
N VAL A 105 -32.07 -8.88 5.56
CA VAL A 105 -33.29 -8.40 6.24
C VAL A 105 -34.36 -9.48 6.24
N ASP A 106 -35.34 -9.37 7.12
CA ASP A 106 -36.47 -10.30 7.15
C ASP A 106 -37.31 -10.19 5.87
N LYS A 107 -37.86 -11.31 5.41
CA LYS A 107 -38.63 -11.35 4.14
C LYS A 107 -39.82 -10.40 4.14
N SER A 108 -40.48 -10.25 5.29
CA SER A 108 -41.64 -9.38 5.51
C SER A 108 -41.31 -7.88 5.47
N ARG A 109 -40.03 -7.50 5.53
CA ARG A 109 -39.65 -6.09 5.62
C ARG A 109 -39.95 -5.35 4.31
N ASP A 110 -40.65 -4.22 4.43
CA ASP A 110 -41.12 -3.40 3.32
C ASP A 110 -39.99 -2.59 2.65
N GLU A 111 -40.19 -2.24 1.38
CA GLU A 111 -39.18 -1.57 0.57
C GLU A 111 -38.84 -0.16 1.09
N LYS A 112 -39.82 0.59 1.62
CA LYS A 112 -39.61 1.96 2.11
C LYS A 112 -38.68 1.95 3.31
N THR A 113 -38.90 1.05 4.26
CA THR A 113 -38.02 0.86 5.42
C THR A 113 -36.64 0.36 5.00
N ILE A 114 -36.56 -0.57 4.03
CA ILE A 114 -35.28 -1.03 3.51
C ILE A 114 -34.46 0.13 2.91
N LYS A 115 -35.08 0.97 2.06
CA LYS A 115 -34.41 2.13 1.47
C LYS A 115 -33.93 3.12 2.53
N LYS A 116 -34.72 3.36 3.58
CA LYS A 116 -34.32 4.21 4.72
C LYS A 116 -33.09 3.66 5.44
N ASP A 117 -33.03 2.35 5.65
CA ASP A 117 -31.86 1.71 6.28
C ASP A 117 -30.62 1.77 5.39
N LEU A 118 -30.78 1.48 4.09
CA LEU A 118 -29.68 1.59 3.12
C LEU A 118 -29.15 3.02 3.00
N ALA A 119 -30.03 4.02 3.08
CA ALA A 119 -29.65 5.43 3.16
C ALA A 119 -28.78 5.69 4.39
N LYS A 120 -29.21 5.29 5.59
CA LYS A 120 -28.38 5.43 6.81
C LYS A 120 -27.01 4.76 6.67
N SER A 121 -26.96 3.57 6.09
CA SER A 121 -25.71 2.85 5.82
C SER A 121 -24.80 3.60 4.85
N PHE A 122 -25.36 4.21 3.81
CA PHE A 122 -24.61 5.02 2.87
C PHE A 122 -24.09 6.32 3.51
N SER A 123 -24.89 7.01 4.33
CA SER A 123 -24.44 8.17 5.10
C SER A 123 -23.26 7.83 6.00
N LYS A 124 -23.32 6.69 6.71
CA LYS A 124 -22.20 6.21 7.53
C LYS A 124 -20.94 5.97 6.70
N LEU A 125 -21.07 5.40 5.50
CA LEU A 125 -19.93 5.21 4.59
C LEU A 125 -19.32 6.53 4.11
N ILE A 126 -20.17 7.52 3.78
CA ILE A 126 -19.71 8.85 3.37
C ILE A 126 -18.90 9.52 4.47
N LEU A 127 -19.31 9.35 5.73
CA LEU A 127 -18.64 9.93 6.89
C LEU A 127 -17.54 9.03 7.48
N GLU A 128 -17.24 7.90 6.84
CA GLU A 128 -16.26 6.93 7.32
C GLU A 128 -14.83 7.42 7.13
N ASP A 129 -13.96 7.04 8.06
CA ASP A 129 -12.54 7.37 8.05
C ASP A 129 -11.66 6.15 8.30
N THR A 130 -10.37 6.23 7.96
CA THR A 130 -9.44 5.10 8.06
C THR A 130 -9.30 4.56 9.48
N ASN A 131 -9.35 5.40 10.51
CA ASN A 131 -9.16 4.96 11.90
C ASN A 131 -10.40 4.23 12.39
N THR A 132 -11.58 4.77 12.13
CA THR A 132 -12.86 4.16 12.48
C THR A 132 -13.05 2.85 11.72
N ALA A 133 -12.79 2.83 10.41
CA ALA A 133 -12.82 1.61 9.58
C ALA A 133 -11.82 0.55 10.06
N PHE A 134 -10.60 0.93 10.43
CA PHE A 134 -9.61 0.02 10.99
C PHE A 134 -10.10 -0.64 12.29
N ASN A 135 -10.66 0.16 13.21
CA ASN A 135 -11.12 -0.34 14.51
C ASN A 135 -12.38 -1.20 14.43
N ARG A 136 -13.21 -1.02 13.39
CA ARG A 136 -14.37 -1.89 13.13
C ARG A 136 -14.01 -3.21 12.47
N ASN A 137 -12.86 -3.27 11.80
CA ASN A 137 -12.38 -4.51 11.21
C ASN A 137 -11.71 -5.38 12.29
N GLU A 138 -12.43 -6.41 12.75
CA GLU A 138 -11.95 -7.32 13.81
C GLU A 138 -10.59 -7.94 13.46
N TYR A 139 -10.37 -8.34 12.20
CA TYR A 139 -9.08 -8.88 11.75
C TYR A 139 -7.95 -7.88 11.98
N LEU A 140 -8.12 -6.63 11.54
CA LEU A 140 -7.09 -5.59 11.68
C LEU A 140 -6.87 -5.21 13.15
N LYS A 141 -7.96 -5.01 13.91
CA LYS A 141 -7.91 -4.67 15.34
C LYS A 141 -7.22 -5.75 16.16
N ASN A 142 -7.57 -7.02 15.95
CA ASN A 142 -6.98 -8.14 16.70
C ASN A 142 -5.54 -8.38 16.29
N THR A 143 -5.21 -8.28 14.99
CA THR A 143 -3.83 -8.34 14.50
C THR A 143 -2.97 -7.31 15.21
N GLU A 144 -3.43 -6.05 15.26
CA GLU A 144 -2.69 -4.97 15.91
C GLU A 144 -2.50 -5.22 17.41
N LYS A 145 -3.55 -5.69 18.09
CA LYS A 145 -3.49 -6.05 19.52
C LYS A 145 -2.47 -7.16 19.79
N ARG A 146 -2.44 -8.21 18.96
CA ARG A 146 -1.52 -9.34 19.10
C ARG A 146 -0.07 -8.98 18.78
N LEU A 147 0.15 -7.99 17.91
CA LEU A 147 1.50 -7.46 17.64
C LEU A 147 2.04 -6.59 18.79
N ASN A 148 1.15 -6.07 19.65
CA ASN A 148 1.47 -5.35 20.89
C ASN A 148 2.55 -4.25 20.75
N LYS A 149 2.49 -3.47 19.66
CA LYS A 149 3.42 -2.35 19.44
C LYS A 149 2.78 -1.04 19.88
N LYS A 150 3.50 -0.28 20.71
CA LYS A 150 3.13 1.11 21.04
C LYS A 150 3.33 1.99 19.81
N ILE A 151 2.25 2.52 19.26
CA ILE A 151 2.27 3.33 18.05
C ILE A 151 1.46 4.61 18.28
N LYS A 152 1.96 5.74 17.77
CA LYS A 152 1.24 7.01 17.78
C LYS A 152 -0.07 6.89 16.98
N SER A 153 -1.11 7.59 17.40
CA SER A 153 -2.38 7.56 16.68
C SER A 153 -2.17 7.98 15.22
N PRO A 154 -2.56 7.16 14.23
CA PRO A 154 -2.39 7.50 12.84
C PRO A 154 -3.29 8.68 12.47
N ILE A 155 -2.77 9.56 11.62
CA ILE A 155 -3.58 10.58 10.93
C ILE A 155 -4.67 9.86 10.13
N SER A 156 -5.92 10.22 10.38
CA SER A 156 -7.08 9.62 9.71
C SER A 156 -7.41 10.33 8.40
N PHE A 157 -7.86 9.55 7.42
CA PHE A 157 -8.29 10.04 6.10
C PHE A 157 -9.71 9.55 5.79
N PRO A 158 -10.51 10.35 5.06
CA PRO A 158 -11.83 9.91 4.63
C PRO A 158 -11.74 8.73 3.66
N ILE A 159 -12.67 7.78 3.78
CA ILE A 159 -12.82 6.69 2.82
C ILE A 159 -13.35 7.23 1.50
N ILE A 160 -14.51 7.90 1.53
CA ILE A 160 -15.15 8.51 0.35
C ILE A 160 -15.74 9.92 0.60
N THR A 161 -15.56 10.51 1.80
CA THR A 161 -16.13 11.85 2.11
C THR A 161 -15.72 12.89 1.08
N ASP A 162 -14.44 12.90 0.71
CA ASP A 162 -13.82 13.85 -0.21
C ASP A 162 -14.39 13.77 -1.64
N ILE A 163 -15.05 12.67 -2.00
CA ILE A 163 -15.71 12.51 -3.30
C ILE A 163 -16.99 13.35 -3.36
N TYR A 164 -17.71 13.47 -2.24
CA TYR A 164 -19.04 14.08 -2.17
C TYR A 164 -19.03 15.49 -1.55
N LEU A 165 -18.13 15.74 -0.60
CA LEU A 165 -18.05 16.99 0.15
C LEU A 165 -16.73 17.72 -0.13
N LYS A 166 -16.69 19.02 0.14
CA LYS A 166 -15.44 19.78 0.11
C LYS A 166 -14.53 19.31 1.26
N LYS A 167 -13.22 19.49 1.11
CA LYS A 167 -12.25 19.12 2.15
C LYS A 167 -12.60 19.81 3.48
N GLY A 168 -12.70 19.02 4.56
CA GLY A 168 -13.05 19.52 5.90
C GLY A 168 -14.56 19.70 6.16
N GLU A 169 -15.41 19.59 5.14
CA GLU A 169 -16.86 19.72 5.28
C GLU A 169 -17.47 18.44 5.89
N LYS A 170 -18.28 18.61 6.95
CA LYS A 170 -19.01 17.53 7.62
C LYS A 170 -20.53 17.78 7.67
N ASN A 171 -21.06 18.53 6.71
CA ASN A 171 -22.47 18.92 6.70
C ASN A 171 -23.40 17.70 6.56
N ILE A 172 -24.00 17.28 7.68
CA ILE A 172 -24.87 16.09 7.76
C ILE A 172 -26.15 16.27 6.93
N LYS A 173 -26.69 17.48 6.84
CA LYS A 173 -27.89 17.77 6.04
C LYS A 173 -27.62 17.51 4.56
N LYS A 174 -26.52 18.04 4.04
CA LYS A 174 -26.08 17.82 2.66
C LYS A 174 -25.79 16.34 2.36
N VAL A 175 -25.15 15.63 3.29
CA VAL A 175 -24.96 14.17 3.15
C VAL A 175 -26.31 13.46 3.05
N SER A 176 -27.27 13.83 3.89
CA SER A 176 -28.61 13.24 3.90
C SER A 176 -29.34 13.47 2.58
N GLU A 177 -29.28 14.68 2.02
CA GLU A 177 -29.85 15.02 0.71
C GLU A 177 -29.24 14.17 -0.41
N ILE A 178 -27.91 14.10 -0.48
CA ILE A 178 -27.17 13.28 -1.47
C ILE A 178 -27.60 11.81 -1.38
N VAL A 179 -27.66 11.29 -0.16
CA VAL A 179 -27.95 9.89 0.08
C VAL A 179 -29.39 9.54 -0.28
N ILE A 180 -30.36 10.35 0.14
CA ILE A 180 -31.78 10.16 -0.19
C ILE A 180 -31.96 10.15 -1.70
N ASP A 181 -31.37 11.11 -2.40
CA ASP A 181 -31.42 11.19 -3.87
C ASP A 181 -30.83 9.94 -4.54
N LYS A 182 -29.61 9.56 -4.16
CA LYS A 182 -28.90 8.41 -4.75
C LYS A 182 -29.60 7.08 -4.47
N VAL A 183 -30.17 6.91 -3.27
CA VAL A 183 -30.92 5.69 -2.93
C VAL A 183 -32.26 5.64 -3.66
N LYS A 184 -32.93 6.78 -3.84
CA LYS A 184 -34.19 6.87 -4.59
C LYS A 184 -34.00 6.54 -6.07
N ARG A 185 -32.94 7.05 -6.70
CA ARG A 185 -32.67 6.88 -8.15
C ARG A 185 -32.14 5.50 -8.54
N ASN A 186 -31.53 4.76 -7.62
CA ASN A 186 -30.93 3.46 -7.94
C ASN A 186 -31.86 2.30 -7.60
N LYS A 187 -31.93 1.31 -8.49
CA LYS A 187 -32.80 0.14 -8.34
C LYS A 187 -32.35 -0.73 -7.16
N LEU A 188 -33.30 -1.10 -6.31
CA LEU A 188 -33.12 -2.10 -5.26
C LEU A 188 -33.25 -3.50 -5.88
N LYS A 189 -32.25 -4.36 -5.66
CA LYS A 189 -32.29 -5.77 -6.04
C LYS A 189 -32.48 -6.64 -4.81
N MET A 190 -33.34 -7.66 -4.91
CA MET A 190 -33.56 -8.64 -3.86
C MET A 190 -33.09 -10.02 -4.32
N GLU A 191 -32.43 -10.76 -3.43
CA GLU A 191 -31.91 -12.10 -3.70
C GLU A 191 -32.11 -13.02 -2.48
N LYS A 192 -32.01 -14.33 -2.68
CA LYS A 192 -32.11 -15.31 -1.57
C LYS A 192 -30.94 -15.14 -0.60
N SER A 193 -31.24 -15.10 0.70
CA SER A 193 -30.22 -15.10 1.77
C SER A 193 -29.73 -16.51 2.08
N LYS A 194 -28.58 -16.64 2.75
CA LYS A 194 -28.14 -17.89 3.40
C LYS A 194 -29.07 -18.24 4.58
N ILE A 195 -29.59 -17.23 5.26
CA ILE A 195 -30.38 -17.39 6.50
C ILE A 195 -31.85 -17.63 6.14
N LYS A 196 -32.44 -18.72 6.66
CA LYS A 196 -33.87 -19.05 6.47
C LYS A 196 -34.75 -17.91 7.00
N GLY A 197 -35.86 -17.63 6.32
CA GLY A 197 -36.75 -16.51 6.68
C GLY A 197 -36.26 -15.11 6.29
N LYS A 198 -35.02 -14.97 5.80
CA LYS A 198 -34.43 -13.68 5.40
C LYS A 198 -34.22 -13.57 3.89
N LYS A 199 -34.13 -12.33 3.40
CA LYS A 199 -33.75 -11.95 2.04
C LYS A 199 -32.52 -11.06 2.06
N ARG A 200 -31.71 -11.10 1.00
CA ARG A 200 -30.60 -10.20 0.77
C ARG A 200 -31.06 -9.06 -0.13
N VAL A 201 -30.86 -7.83 0.31
CA VAL A 201 -31.14 -6.63 -0.48
C VAL A 201 -29.84 -5.96 -0.89
N ILE A 202 -29.80 -5.44 -2.10
CA ILE A 202 -28.59 -4.91 -2.75
C ILE A 202 -28.94 -3.60 -3.44
N ILE A 203 -28.17 -2.55 -3.18
CA ILE A 203 -28.20 -1.32 -3.96
C ILE A 203 -26.80 -1.01 -4.49
N LYS A 204 -26.73 -0.59 -5.76
CA LYS A 204 -25.51 -0.19 -6.43
C LYS A 204 -25.57 1.28 -6.79
N ILE A 205 -24.50 2.02 -6.50
CA ILE A 205 -24.44 3.47 -6.64
C ILE A 205 -23.13 3.83 -7.35
N LYS A 206 -23.21 4.50 -8.50
CA LYS A 206 -22.01 4.98 -9.20
C LYS A 206 -21.39 6.18 -8.47
N LEU A 207 -20.06 6.18 -8.36
CA LEU A 207 -19.28 7.33 -7.90
C LEU A 207 -19.34 8.46 -8.95
N PRO A 208 -19.24 9.74 -8.54
CA PRO A 208 -19.08 10.87 -9.44
C PRO A 208 -17.88 10.69 -10.38
N LYS A 209 -17.97 11.11 -11.65
CA LYS A 209 -16.94 10.87 -12.67
C LYS A 209 -15.52 11.30 -12.27
N ASN A 210 -15.37 12.42 -11.54
CA ASN A 210 -14.09 12.99 -11.14
C ASN A 210 -13.53 12.44 -9.80
N TYR A 211 -14.10 11.36 -9.26
CA TYR A 211 -13.72 10.85 -7.94
C TYR A 211 -12.23 10.53 -7.80
N LYS A 212 -11.58 9.98 -8.85
CA LYS A 212 -10.15 9.64 -8.80
C LYS A 212 -9.26 10.86 -8.57
N ASN A 213 -9.59 11.98 -9.21
CA ASN A 213 -8.83 13.23 -9.03
C ASN A 213 -9.03 13.77 -7.62
N LYS A 214 -10.27 13.75 -7.10
CA LYS A 214 -10.55 14.15 -5.71
C LYS A 214 -9.78 13.30 -4.69
N LYS A 215 -9.80 11.97 -4.86
CA LYS A 215 -9.02 11.04 -4.03
C LYS A 215 -7.52 11.34 -4.10
N ALA A 216 -6.97 11.57 -5.29
CA ALA A 216 -5.54 11.86 -5.46
C ALA A 216 -5.13 13.16 -4.75
N LEU A 217 -5.94 14.22 -4.86
CA LEU A 217 -5.66 15.52 -4.23
C LEU A 217 -5.56 15.45 -2.70
N MET A 218 -6.24 14.48 -2.06
CA MET A 218 -6.15 14.26 -0.61
C MET A 218 -4.72 13.94 -0.14
N TYR A 219 -3.90 13.37 -1.02
CA TYR A 219 -2.55 12.91 -0.68
C TYR A 219 -1.44 13.80 -1.25
N SER A 220 -1.80 14.80 -2.07
CA SER A 220 -0.88 15.70 -2.78
C SER A 220 0.27 16.24 -1.91
N LYS A 221 -0.06 16.82 -0.75
CA LYS A 221 0.93 17.35 0.21
C LYS A 221 1.99 16.31 0.59
N TYR A 222 1.59 15.06 0.83
CA TYR A 222 2.49 13.99 1.26
C TYR A 222 3.25 13.40 0.08
N ILE A 223 2.59 13.25 -1.07
CA ILE A 223 3.21 12.80 -2.31
C ILE A 223 4.34 13.76 -2.70
N LYS A 224 4.06 15.07 -2.79
CA LYS A 224 5.07 16.11 -3.04
C LYS A 224 6.24 16.01 -2.06
N LYS A 225 5.96 16.10 -0.75
CA LYS A 225 6.97 16.04 0.32
C LYS A 225 7.91 14.84 0.20
N TYR A 226 7.36 13.64 0.06
CA TYR A 226 8.18 12.42 0.06
C TYR A 226 8.80 12.13 -1.30
N SER A 227 8.20 12.59 -2.39
CA SER A 227 8.81 12.52 -3.73
C SER A 227 10.07 13.39 -3.81
N GLU A 228 10.02 14.62 -3.30
CA GLU A 228 11.16 15.53 -3.21
C GLU A 228 12.27 14.96 -2.31
N LYS A 229 11.91 14.55 -1.08
CA LYS A 229 12.86 13.96 -0.12
C LYS A 229 13.60 12.76 -0.69
N GLU A 230 12.90 11.90 -1.43
CA GLU A 230 13.43 10.66 -1.97
C GLU A 230 13.95 10.79 -3.41
N LYS A 231 13.93 12.01 -3.98
CA LYS A 231 14.37 12.31 -5.35
C LYS A 231 13.67 11.44 -6.42
N ILE A 232 12.37 11.22 -6.23
CA ILE A 232 11.49 10.52 -7.17
C ILE A 232 10.51 11.52 -7.74
N LYS A 233 10.16 11.41 -9.03
CA LYS A 233 9.19 12.31 -9.66
C LYS A 233 7.81 12.17 -8.99
N GLU A 234 7.17 13.29 -8.68
CA GLU A 234 5.83 13.32 -8.06
C GLU A 234 4.80 12.53 -8.88
N SER A 235 4.80 12.74 -10.21
CA SER A 235 3.94 12.02 -11.17
C SER A 235 4.11 10.50 -11.11
N LEU A 236 5.31 10.00 -10.83
CA LEU A 236 5.55 8.57 -10.69
C LEU A 236 4.96 8.01 -9.40
N VAL A 237 5.05 8.76 -8.30
CA VAL A 237 4.43 8.37 -7.03
C VAL A 237 2.91 8.32 -7.16
N TYR A 238 2.27 9.30 -7.82
CA TYR A 238 0.85 9.23 -8.15
C TYR A 238 0.52 8.00 -9.01
N ALA A 239 1.31 7.74 -10.05
CA ALA A 239 1.10 6.62 -10.95
C ALA A 239 1.19 5.26 -10.25
N ILE A 240 2.12 5.11 -9.31
CA ILE A 240 2.27 3.93 -8.46
C ILE A 240 1.06 3.81 -7.53
N ILE A 241 0.72 4.84 -6.75
CA ILE A 241 -0.44 4.80 -5.84
C ILE A 241 -1.72 4.42 -6.60
N GLN A 242 -1.95 5.02 -7.77
CA GLN A 242 -3.11 4.67 -8.59
C GLN A 242 -3.04 3.21 -9.07
N SER A 243 -1.85 2.68 -9.37
CA SER A 243 -1.63 1.31 -9.85
C SER A 243 -1.74 0.25 -8.81
N GLU A 244 -1.39 0.57 -7.58
CA GLU A 244 -1.51 -0.28 -6.43
C GLU A 244 -2.93 -0.28 -5.87
N SER A 245 -3.50 0.91 -5.60
CA SER A 245 -4.72 1.02 -4.79
C SER A 245 -5.87 1.80 -5.44
N ASP A 246 -5.66 2.43 -6.60
CA ASP A 246 -6.59 3.46 -7.12
C ASP A 246 -6.97 4.49 -6.04
N PHE A 247 -6.02 4.83 -5.16
CA PHE A 247 -6.16 5.74 -4.02
C PHE A 247 -7.13 5.26 -2.92
N ASN A 248 -7.35 3.95 -2.80
CA ASN A 248 -8.02 3.34 -1.66
C ASN A 248 -7.15 3.46 -0.39
N PRO A 249 -7.54 4.27 0.61
CA PRO A 249 -6.72 4.43 1.82
C PRO A 249 -6.66 3.18 2.69
N MET A 250 -7.64 2.29 2.57
CA MET A 250 -7.73 1.02 3.30
C MET A 250 -7.37 -0.17 2.38
N SER A 251 -6.44 0.06 1.45
CA SER A 251 -5.94 -0.95 0.51
C SER A 251 -5.19 -2.07 1.23
N THR A 252 -5.61 -3.31 1.00
CA THR A 252 -4.98 -4.54 1.52
C THR A 252 -4.86 -5.56 0.41
N SER A 253 -3.95 -6.52 0.53
CA SER A 253 -3.81 -7.61 -0.44
C SER A 253 -3.83 -8.97 0.24
N TYR A 254 -4.03 -10.04 -0.55
CA TYR A 254 -3.95 -11.42 -0.09
C TYR A 254 -2.53 -11.78 0.38
N VAL A 255 -1.52 -11.27 -0.31
CA VAL A 255 -0.15 -11.15 0.21
C VAL A 255 -0.12 -9.88 1.05
N PRO A 256 0.29 -9.90 2.33
CA PRO A 256 0.01 -8.81 3.26
C PRO A 256 0.75 -7.50 2.92
N ALA A 257 0.15 -6.76 1.98
CA ALA A 257 0.58 -5.48 1.46
C ALA A 257 -0.46 -4.43 1.84
N TYR A 258 -0.01 -3.29 2.36
CA TYR A 258 -0.89 -2.34 3.03
C TYR A 258 -0.81 -0.94 2.46
N GLY A 259 -1.94 -0.25 2.52
CA GLY A 259 -2.09 1.16 2.20
C GLY A 259 -1.87 1.49 0.73
N LEU A 260 -1.79 2.80 0.48
CA LEU A 260 -1.83 3.43 -0.85
C LEU A 260 -0.80 2.88 -1.84
N MET A 261 0.42 2.61 -1.38
CA MET A 261 1.54 2.13 -2.18
C MET A 261 1.80 0.61 -2.01
N GLN A 262 0.87 -0.11 -1.37
CA GLN A 262 0.90 -1.57 -1.17
C GLN A 262 2.25 -2.07 -0.63
N ILE A 263 2.62 -1.58 0.54
CA ILE A 263 3.88 -1.94 1.19
C ILE A 263 3.76 -3.31 1.86
N VAL A 264 4.61 -4.25 1.44
CA VAL A 264 4.83 -5.51 2.14
C VAL A 264 5.89 -5.31 3.23
N PRO A 265 5.58 -5.53 4.52
CA PRO A 265 6.51 -5.28 5.62
C PRO A 265 7.85 -6.02 5.49
N LYS A 266 7.82 -7.28 5.03
CA LYS A 266 8.99 -8.18 4.94
C LYS A 266 9.97 -7.84 3.83
N SER A 267 9.52 -7.15 2.79
CA SER A 267 10.34 -6.78 1.64
C SER A 267 10.51 -5.26 1.56
N ALA A 268 9.61 -4.55 0.86
CA ALA A 268 9.68 -3.11 0.67
C ALA A 268 9.80 -2.35 2.00
N GLY A 269 9.03 -2.77 3.01
CA GLY A 269 9.09 -2.20 4.36
C GLY A 269 10.47 -2.37 5.00
N ALA A 270 11.07 -3.56 4.91
CA ALA A 270 12.38 -3.84 5.49
C ALA A 270 13.49 -2.98 4.84
N ASP A 271 13.51 -2.88 3.51
CA ASP A 271 14.50 -2.08 2.78
C ASP A 271 14.35 -0.59 3.04
N ALA A 272 13.11 -0.08 3.00
CA ALA A 272 12.82 1.32 3.25
C ALA A 272 13.13 1.72 4.69
N THR A 273 12.75 0.89 5.68
CA THR A 273 13.07 1.17 7.09
C THR A 273 14.58 1.11 7.36
N LYS A 274 15.30 0.16 6.76
CA LYS A 274 16.76 0.13 6.83
C LYS A 274 17.39 1.39 6.25
N LYS A 275 16.87 1.91 5.13
CA LYS A 275 17.31 3.19 4.57
C LYS A 275 17.00 4.37 5.49
N LEU A 276 15.78 4.46 6.02
CA LEU A 276 15.30 5.63 6.74
C LEU A 276 15.77 5.70 8.19
N TYR A 277 15.97 4.55 8.82
CA TYR A 277 16.23 4.44 10.26
C TYR A 277 17.52 3.67 10.58
N GLY A 278 18.31 3.30 9.56
CA GLY A 278 19.56 2.52 9.72
C GLY A 278 19.37 1.03 10.02
N LYS A 279 18.16 0.61 10.40
CA LYS A 279 17.83 -0.78 10.76
C LYS A 279 16.48 -1.22 10.22
N VAL A 280 16.33 -2.52 9.97
CA VAL A 280 15.03 -3.11 9.62
C VAL A 280 14.08 -2.95 10.79
N LYS A 281 12.90 -2.39 10.54
CA LYS A 281 11.78 -2.32 11.47
C LYS A 281 10.55 -2.93 10.81
N ILE A 282 9.92 -3.88 11.49
CA ILE A 282 8.65 -4.47 11.06
C ILE A 282 7.53 -3.48 11.36
N LEU A 283 6.92 -2.93 10.31
CA LEU A 283 5.81 -1.99 10.40
C LEU A 283 4.48 -2.73 10.56
N THR A 284 3.62 -2.26 11.47
CA THR A 284 2.29 -2.87 11.66
C THR A 284 1.29 -2.41 10.59
N PRO A 285 0.16 -3.12 10.43
CA PRO A 285 -0.92 -2.65 9.58
C PRO A 285 -1.37 -1.23 9.95
N LYS A 286 -1.50 -0.90 11.24
CA LYS A 286 -1.89 0.46 11.67
C LYS A 286 -0.90 1.53 11.25
N GLU A 287 0.41 1.24 11.31
CA GLU A 287 1.44 2.15 10.78
C GLU A 287 1.36 2.31 9.26
N LEU A 288 1.00 1.25 8.53
CA LEU A 288 0.95 1.26 7.07
C LEU A 288 -0.37 1.76 6.47
N TYR A 289 -1.48 1.78 7.23
CA TYR A 289 -2.70 2.50 6.84
C TYR A 289 -2.62 4.00 7.11
N ASN A 290 -1.59 4.47 7.83
CA ASN A 290 -1.28 5.89 7.90
C ASN A 290 -0.73 6.35 6.55
N ALA A 291 -1.55 7.05 5.75
CA ALA A 291 -1.18 7.45 4.39
C ALA A 291 0.18 8.20 4.30
N PRO A 292 0.51 9.18 5.17
CA PRO A 292 1.82 9.83 5.15
C PRO A 292 2.98 8.86 5.34
N LYS A 293 2.90 7.96 6.34
CA LYS A 293 3.92 6.93 6.56
C LYS A 293 4.00 5.97 5.38
N ASN A 294 2.86 5.54 4.84
CA ASN A 294 2.81 4.63 3.70
C ASN A 294 3.53 5.20 2.47
N ILE A 295 3.25 6.47 2.14
CA ILE A 295 3.86 7.17 1.02
C ILE A 295 5.35 7.39 1.26
N GLU A 296 5.77 7.73 2.49
CA GLU A 296 7.19 7.83 2.85
C GLU A 296 7.94 6.52 2.60
N ILE A 297 7.37 5.40 3.06
CA ILE A 297 7.98 4.08 2.93
C ILE A 297 8.05 3.65 1.46
N GLY A 298 6.97 3.86 0.69
CA GLY A 298 6.96 3.52 -0.74
C GLY A 298 7.93 4.36 -1.57
N ALA A 299 8.00 5.67 -1.33
CA ALA A 299 8.97 6.55 -1.98
C ALA A 299 10.42 6.18 -1.61
N ALA A 300 10.68 5.87 -0.34
CA ALA A 300 12.00 5.41 0.10
C ALA A 300 12.38 4.07 -0.54
N TYR A 301 11.44 3.14 -0.71
CA TYR A 301 11.71 1.88 -1.40
C TYR A 301 12.02 2.09 -2.89
N MET A 302 11.27 2.96 -3.58
CA MET A 302 11.59 3.38 -4.95
C MET A 302 13.01 3.93 -5.06
N ASN A 303 13.43 4.75 -4.10
CA ASN A 303 14.79 5.26 -4.02
C ASN A 303 15.81 4.12 -3.85
N VAL A 304 15.57 3.15 -2.95
CA VAL A 304 16.45 1.96 -2.80
C VAL A 304 16.60 1.21 -4.11
N LEU A 305 15.49 0.94 -4.81
CA LEU A 305 15.53 0.26 -6.10
C LEU A 305 16.37 1.03 -7.12
N TYR A 306 16.12 2.33 -7.28
CA TYR A 306 16.78 3.17 -8.29
C TYR A 306 18.26 3.47 -7.96
N TYR A 307 18.54 3.95 -6.76
CA TYR A 307 19.86 4.49 -6.37
C TYR A 307 20.77 3.45 -5.70
N ARG A 308 20.27 2.29 -5.28
CA ARG A 308 21.09 1.22 -4.68
C ARG A 308 21.16 0.00 -5.58
N TYR A 309 20.03 -0.63 -5.87
CA TYR A 309 20.00 -1.91 -6.58
C TYR A 309 20.28 -1.76 -8.08
N LEU A 310 19.73 -0.72 -8.70
CA LEU A 310 19.79 -0.51 -10.15
C LEU A 310 20.74 0.63 -10.56
N ARG A 311 21.56 1.13 -9.62
CA ARG A 311 22.43 2.30 -9.80
C ARG A 311 23.43 2.18 -10.95
N LYS A 312 23.80 0.95 -11.33
CA LYS A 312 24.75 0.66 -12.41
C LYS A 312 24.11 0.60 -13.81
N ILE A 313 22.79 0.79 -13.92
CA ILE A 313 22.14 0.98 -15.23
C ILE A 313 22.39 2.42 -15.67
N ASN A 314 23.17 2.64 -16.72
CA ASN A 314 23.69 3.98 -17.07
C ASN A 314 22.59 4.92 -17.56
N ASN A 315 21.75 4.44 -18.49
CA ASN A 315 20.65 5.25 -18.99
C ASN A 315 19.53 5.38 -17.93
N LEU A 316 19.18 6.62 -17.59
CA LEU A 316 18.22 6.94 -16.51
C LEU A 316 16.80 6.46 -16.83
N GLU A 317 16.39 6.47 -18.10
CA GLU A 317 15.07 6.00 -18.53
C GLU A 317 14.99 4.47 -18.46
N SER A 318 16.01 3.76 -18.96
CA SER A 318 16.14 2.31 -18.79
C SER A 318 16.13 1.91 -17.32
N ARG A 319 16.86 2.67 -16.47
CA ARG A 319 16.88 2.44 -15.03
C ARG A 319 15.48 2.60 -14.44
N MET A 320 14.75 3.64 -14.83
CA MET A 320 13.39 3.88 -14.36
C MET A 320 12.42 2.76 -14.76
N TYR A 321 12.46 2.27 -16.00
CA TYR A 321 11.64 1.12 -16.42
C TYR A 321 11.93 -0.13 -15.59
N CYS A 322 13.20 -0.42 -15.33
CA CYS A 322 13.60 -1.51 -14.45
C CYS A 322 13.15 -1.28 -13.00
N THR A 323 13.21 -0.04 -12.48
CA THR A 323 12.73 0.31 -11.15
C THR A 323 11.22 0.08 -11.00
N ILE A 324 10.42 0.51 -11.97
CA ILE A 324 8.96 0.31 -11.96
C ILE A 324 8.63 -1.20 -11.96
N ALA A 325 9.30 -1.98 -12.80
CA ALA A 325 9.12 -3.43 -12.79
C ALA A 325 9.56 -4.05 -11.45
N ALA A 326 10.72 -3.64 -10.93
CA ALA A 326 11.27 -4.12 -9.67
C ALA A 326 10.41 -3.76 -8.45
N TYR A 327 9.66 -2.66 -8.49
CA TYR A 327 8.74 -2.30 -7.41
C TYR A 327 7.69 -3.40 -7.20
N ASN A 328 7.15 -3.92 -8.30
CA ASN A 328 6.11 -4.93 -8.30
C ASN A 328 6.65 -6.37 -8.13
N THR A 329 7.79 -6.71 -8.75
CA THR A 329 8.30 -8.11 -8.75
C THR A 329 9.62 -8.33 -8.01
N GLY A 330 10.31 -7.26 -7.61
CA GLY A 330 11.65 -7.30 -7.04
C GLY A 330 12.77 -7.25 -8.10
N ALA A 331 13.89 -6.61 -7.75
CA ALA A 331 15.01 -6.38 -8.68
C ALA A 331 15.61 -7.68 -9.27
N GLY A 332 15.69 -8.75 -8.48
CA GLY A 332 16.17 -10.05 -8.96
C GLY A 332 15.31 -10.63 -10.08
N ASN A 333 13.98 -10.46 -10.03
CA ASN A 333 13.07 -10.97 -11.06
C ASN A 333 13.14 -10.15 -12.36
N VAL A 334 13.55 -8.88 -12.29
CA VAL A 334 13.83 -8.06 -13.49
C VAL A 334 14.96 -8.68 -14.32
N SER A 335 15.99 -9.22 -13.67
CA SER A 335 17.13 -9.89 -14.33
C SER A 335 16.70 -11.04 -15.25
N LYS A 336 15.64 -11.77 -14.88
CA LYS A 336 15.14 -12.92 -15.67
C LYS A 336 14.74 -12.53 -17.08
N ALA A 337 14.22 -11.31 -17.29
CA ALA A 337 13.87 -10.82 -18.61
C ALA A 337 15.09 -10.68 -19.55
N PHE A 338 16.29 -10.48 -19.00
CA PHE A 338 17.51 -10.25 -19.78
C PHE A 338 18.37 -11.49 -19.90
N ILE A 339 18.50 -12.27 -18.83
CA ILE A 339 19.48 -13.36 -18.71
C ILE A 339 18.89 -14.69 -18.18
N GLY A 340 17.57 -14.79 -17.96
CA GLY A 340 16.91 -16.03 -17.53
C GLY A 340 17.07 -16.40 -16.05
N ASN A 341 17.91 -15.71 -15.27
CA ASN A 341 18.10 -15.94 -13.83
C ASN A 341 18.11 -14.62 -13.04
N THR A 342 18.35 -14.68 -11.72
CA THR A 342 18.21 -13.53 -10.80
C THR A 342 19.47 -12.68 -10.61
N HIS A 343 20.57 -12.96 -11.32
CA HIS A 343 21.85 -12.27 -11.14
C HIS A 343 21.83 -10.84 -11.72
N ILE A 344 21.50 -9.86 -10.87
CA ILE A 344 21.32 -8.46 -11.28
C ILE A 344 22.56 -7.85 -11.95
N SER A 345 23.76 -8.11 -11.42
CA SER A 345 25.01 -7.56 -11.98
C SER A 345 25.23 -7.99 -13.43
N ARG A 346 24.95 -9.26 -13.76
CA ARG A 346 25.05 -9.79 -15.13
C ARG A 346 23.97 -9.21 -16.05
N ALA A 347 22.74 -9.05 -15.53
CA ALA A 347 21.66 -8.45 -16.29
C ALA A 347 21.97 -6.99 -16.66
N ILE A 348 22.55 -6.21 -15.74
CA ILE A 348 22.91 -4.80 -15.96
C ILE A 348 23.88 -4.63 -17.15
N ILE A 349 24.87 -5.52 -17.31
CA ILE A 349 25.78 -5.49 -18.47
C ILE A 349 25.00 -5.54 -19.78
N LYS A 350 23.98 -6.42 -19.87
CA LYS A 350 23.12 -6.53 -21.05
C LYS A 350 22.19 -5.33 -21.21
N ILE A 351 21.61 -4.83 -20.12
CA ILE A 351 20.73 -3.65 -20.12
C ILE A 351 21.48 -2.44 -20.66
N ASN A 352 22.74 -2.21 -20.25
CA ASN A 352 23.54 -1.06 -20.68
C ASN A 352 23.93 -1.09 -22.17
N LYS A 353 23.80 -2.23 -22.84
CA LYS A 353 23.99 -2.37 -24.30
C LYS A 353 22.71 -2.11 -25.10
N MET A 354 21.60 -1.73 -24.46
CA MET A 354 20.28 -1.58 -25.08
C MET A 354 19.79 -0.13 -24.97
N SER A 355 19.10 0.36 -26.01
CA SER A 355 18.37 1.62 -25.90
C SER A 355 17.17 1.49 -24.95
N PRO A 356 16.66 2.59 -24.37
CA PRO A 356 15.51 2.55 -23.45
C PRO A 356 14.28 1.88 -24.03
N LYS A 357 13.97 2.15 -25.32
CA LYS A 357 12.88 1.48 -26.05
C LYS A 357 13.06 -0.03 -26.11
N LYS A 358 14.29 -0.52 -26.37
CA LYS A 358 14.59 -1.96 -26.39
C LYS A 358 14.47 -2.56 -24.98
N VAL A 359 14.93 -1.86 -23.93
CA VAL A 359 14.77 -2.29 -22.53
C VAL A 359 13.29 -2.42 -22.16
N TYR A 360 12.50 -1.39 -22.43
CA TYR A 360 11.05 -1.39 -22.18
C TYR A 360 10.36 -2.56 -22.87
N ASN A 361 10.56 -2.70 -24.19
CA ASN A 361 9.94 -3.78 -24.97
C ASN A 361 10.36 -5.17 -24.49
N ARG A 362 11.63 -5.32 -24.08
CA ARG A 362 12.14 -6.57 -23.52
C ARG A 362 11.43 -6.91 -22.20
N LEU A 363 11.29 -5.95 -21.29
CA LEU A 363 10.55 -6.15 -20.03
C LEU A 363 9.10 -6.57 -20.31
N ILE A 364 8.41 -5.84 -21.19
CA ILE A 364 7.02 -6.10 -21.58
C ILE A 364 6.81 -7.44 -22.29
N LYS A 365 7.83 -8.01 -22.94
CA LYS A 365 7.74 -9.30 -23.63
C LYS A 365 8.25 -10.49 -22.80
N LYS A 366 9.23 -10.27 -21.92
CA LYS A 366 10.07 -11.36 -21.36
C LYS A 366 10.11 -11.43 -19.84
N LEU A 367 9.54 -10.48 -19.10
CA LEU A 367 9.31 -10.70 -17.66
C LEU A 367 8.42 -11.95 -17.47
N PRO A 368 8.69 -12.81 -16.49
CA PRO A 368 7.96 -14.07 -16.33
C PRO A 368 6.48 -13.84 -15.96
N TYR A 369 6.20 -12.82 -15.14
CA TYR A 369 4.85 -12.58 -14.61
C TYR A 369 4.05 -11.65 -15.53
N LYS A 370 2.86 -12.11 -15.97
CA LYS A 370 1.92 -11.28 -16.77
C LYS A 370 1.53 -10.01 -16.02
N GLU A 371 1.28 -10.12 -14.72
CA GLU A 371 0.89 -9.00 -13.86
C GLU A 371 1.95 -7.88 -13.90
N THR A 372 3.24 -8.21 -13.73
CA THR A 372 4.33 -7.22 -13.78
C THR A 372 4.46 -6.54 -15.15
N ARG A 373 4.22 -7.27 -16.25
CA ARG A 373 4.24 -6.68 -17.60
C ARG A 373 3.13 -5.66 -17.76
N GLU A 374 1.92 -6.00 -17.33
CA GLU A 374 0.78 -5.08 -17.35
C GLU A 374 0.95 -3.93 -16.34
N TYR A 375 1.62 -4.17 -15.22
CA TYR A 375 1.98 -3.15 -14.23
C TYR A 375 2.87 -2.08 -14.84
N LEU A 376 3.96 -2.47 -15.52
CA LEU A 376 4.87 -1.53 -16.17
C LEU A 376 4.16 -0.67 -17.23
N LYS A 377 3.29 -1.26 -18.05
CA LYS A 377 2.46 -0.51 -19.01
C LYS A 377 1.57 0.51 -18.29
N ARG A 378 0.82 0.03 -17.30
CA ARG A 378 -0.16 0.82 -16.56
C ARG A 378 0.47 2.00 -15.83
N VAL A 379 1.59 1.80 -15.14
CA VAL A 379 2.32 2.87 -14.46
C VAL A 379 2.88 3.88 -15.47
N SER A 380 3.47 3.42 -16.58
CA SER A 380 4.04 4.34 -17.59
C SER A 380 2.98 5.25 -18.22
N ILE A 381 1.78 4.70 -18.52
CA ILE A 381 0.65 5.48 -19.03
C ILE A 381 0.17 6.49 -17.98
N ARG A 382 0.03 6.05 -16.72
CA ARG A 382 -0.47 6.89 -15.63
C ARG A 382 0.52 7.99 -15.26
N GLU A 383 1.81 7.72 -15.26
CA GLU A 383 2.85 8.73 -14.99
C GLU A 383 2.76 9.87 -16.00
N ARG A 384 2.58 9.57 -17.30
CA ARG A 384 2.39 10.60 -18.33
C ARG A 384 1.16 11.46 -18.05
N LYS A 385 0.02 10.84 -17.73
CA LYS A 385 -1.20 11.57 -17.36
C LYS A 385 -1.01 12.44 -16.13
N TRP A 386 -0.35 11.92 -15.09
CA TRP A 386 -0.10 12.70 -13.88
C TRP A 386 0.88 13.85 -14.12
N ARG A 387 1.85 13.73 -15.05
CA ARG A 387 2.70 14.86 -15.45
C ARG A 387 1.89 16.03 -16.04
N GLU A 388 0.77 15.77 -16.69
CA GLU A 388 -0.11 16.80 -17.23
C GLU A 388 -1.01 17.40 -16.14
N VAL A 389 -1.47 16.59 -15.19
CA VAL A 389 -2.39 17.01 -14.12
C VAL A 389 -1.70 17.81 -13.00
N ILE A 390 -0.40 17.58 -12.75
CA ILE A 390 0.34 18.26 -11.67
C ILE A 390 1.08 19.53 -12.10
N LYS A 391 1.13 19.80 -13.42
CA LYS A 391 1.55 21.12 -13.93
C LYS A 391 0.50 22.14 -13.55
#